data_AF-A0A401GPT5-F1
#
_entry.id   AF-A0A401GPT5-F1
#
_cell.length_a   1.000
_cell.length_b   1.000
_cell.length_c   1.000
_cell.angle_alpha   90.00
_cell.angle_beta   90.00
_cell.angle_gamma   90.00
#
_symmetry.space_group_name_H-M   'P 1'
#
loop_
_entity.id
_entity.type
_entity.pdbx_description
1 polymer ?
#
loop_
_entity_poly.entity_id
_entity_poly.type
_entity_poly.pdbx_seq_one_letter_code
_entity_poly.pdbx_strand_id
1 'polypeptide(L)'
;MAQAIYPTDILSILDKHPNVPAQFVHVLHMNESIVSGTPINNDNLRKAEATAQSLRSLHRDHAEISEEMVETAVNRSTMVRATHAEIQFGQGNGAVLALLQGLTQAVAQLNTTVRQVKVNGDRVAAIAMNSRIVWRNRDRRPDEPYTWRQKEVAGSGADLVAALYGARNPLTEQNVQELGAATLGSVPGPQHTLNLHGASTHHDIARMILFYNENFGIVAADTIDVRRARLIYWLGGH
;
A
#
# COMPACT_ATOMS: atom_id res chain seq x y z
N MET A 1 -50.00 -15.50 12.02
CA MET A 1 -48.53 -15.63 11.90
C MET A 1 -47.93 -14.42 12.59
N ALA A 2 -46.93 -14.59 13.46
CA ALA A 2 -46.26 -13.44 14.08
C ALA A 2 -45.55 -12.62 12.99
N GLN A 3 -45.72 -11.30 13.00
CA GLN A 3 -45.03 -10.41 12.08
C GLN A 3 -43.55 -10.36 12.46
N ALA A 4 -42.65 -10.50 11.49
CA ALA A 4 -41.22 -10.42 11.75
C ALA A 4 -40.81 -8.97 12.08
N ILE A 5 -39.86 -8.84 13.01
CA ILE A 5 -39.44 -7.57 13.59
C ILE A 5 -37.91 -7.43 13.51
N TYR A 6 -37.41 -6.19 13.52
CA TYR A 6 -35.99 -5.91 13.65
C TYR A 6 -35.47 -6.37 15.03
N PRO A 7 -34.38 -7.15 15.11
CA PRO A 7 -33.88 -7.69 16.38
C PRO A 7 -33.09 -6.66 17.21
N THR A 8 -32.51 -5.64 16.57
CA THR A 8 -31.66 -4.63 17.21
C THR A 8 -31.91 -3.26 16.61
N ASP A 9 -31.52 -2.21 17.35
CA ASP A 9 -31.58 -0.84 16.85
C ASP A 9 -30.59 -0.63 15.69
N ILE A 10 -31.06 0.01 14.63
CA ILE A 10 -30.25 0.48 13.52
C ILE A 10 -30.25 2.01 13.57
N LEU A 11 -29.12 2.56 14.00
CA LEU A 11 -28.94 4.00 14.13
C LEU A 11 -29.12 4.72 12.79
N SER A 12 -29.56 5.96 12.87
CA SER A 12 -29.62 6.88 11.73
C SER A 12 -28.21 7.34 11.35
N ILE A 13 -28.06 7.97 10.17
CA ILE A 13 -26.78 8.56 9.78
C ILE A 13 -26.49 9.79 10.64
N LEU A 14 -27.54 10.54 11.01
CA LEU A 14 -27.45 11.75 11.83
C LEU A 14 -26.92 11.46 13.25
N ASP A 15 -27.17 10.27 13.80
CA ASP A 15 -26.65 9.85 15.10
C ASP A 15 -25.11 9.78 15.12
N LYS A 16 -24.48 9.53 13.97
CA LYS A 16 -23.02 9.50 13.79
C LYS A 16 -22.46 10.78 13.20
N HIS A 17 -23.26 11.48 12.40
CA HIS A 17 -22.86 12.69 11.68
C HIS A 17 -23.83 13.84 12.01
N PRO A 18 -23.78 14.43 13.23
CA PRO A 18 -24.79 15.40 13.67
C PRO A 18 -24.70 16.76 12.94
N ASN A 19 -23.57 17.05 12.30
CA ASN A 19 -23.30 18.35 11.66
C ASN A 19 -23.72 18.39 10.18
N VAL A 20 -24.54 17.46 9.72
CA VAL A 20 -25.00 17.41 8.32
C VAL A 20 -25.93 18.61 8.04
N PRO A 21 -25.74 19.34 6.94
CA PRO A 21 -26.63 20.44 6.58
C PRO A 21 -28.09 20.00 6.46
N ALA A 22 -29.01 20.76 7.05
CA ALA A 22 -30.42 20.40 7.17
C ALA A 22 -31.10 20.08 5.83
N GLN A 23 -30.64 20.69 4.72
CA GLN A 23 -31.16 20.40 3.39
C GLN A 23 -30.95 18.94 2.97
N PHE A 24 -29.87 18.29 3.41
CA PHE A 24 -29.61 16.88 3.08
C PHE A 24 -30.35 15.93 4.01
N VAL A 25 -30.52 16.31 5.29
CA VAL A 25 -31.14 15.46 6.30
C VAL A 25 -32.56 15.05 5.92
N HIS A 26 -33.40 16.02 5.54
CA HIS A 26 -34.81 15.77 5.23
C HIS A 26 -35.02 15.13 3.86
N VAL A 27 -34.26 15.55 2.85
CA VAL A 27 -34.39 15.04 1.47
C VAL A 27 -33.93 13.58 1.37
N LEU A 28 -32.89 13.21 2.14
CA LEU A 28 -32.28 11.89 2.09
C LEU A 28 -32.67 10.96 3.25
N HIS A 29 -33.62 11.36 4.11
CA HIS A 29 -34.08 10.58 5.25
C HIS A 29 -32.95 10.14 6.21
N MET A 30 -31.95 11.00 6.43
CA MET A 30 -30.74 10.65 7.20
C MET A 30 -30.98 10.56 8.71
N ASN A 31 -32.12 11.06 9.19
CA ASN A 31 -32.55 11.08 10.58
C ASN A 31 -33.46 9.90 10.96
N GLU A 32 -33.75 8.98 10.04
CA GLU A 32 -34.60 7.83 10.33
C GLU A 32 -33.78 6.71 10.99
N SER A 33 -34.00 6.46 12.27
CA SER A 33 -33.53 5.23 12.94
C SER A 33 -34.58 4.12 12.80
N ILE A 34 -34.15 2.87 12.92
CA ILE A 34 -35.06 1.72 12.99
C ILE A 34 -34.88 1.12 14.37
N VAL A 35 -35.93 1.19 15.20
CA VAL A 35 -35.90 0.70 16.57
C VAL A 35 -36.14 -0.82 16.59
N SER A 36 -35.49 -1.54 17.50
CA SER A 36 -35.76 -2.94 17.76
C SER A 36 -37.25 -3.17 18.05
N GLY A 37 -37.80 -4.27 17.54
CA GLY A 37 -39.23 -4.55 17.61
C GLY A 37 -40.07 -3.88 16.51
N THR A 38 -39.52 -2.96 15.72
CA THR A 38 -40.22 -2.42 14.54
C THR A 38 -40.51 -3.55 13.56
N PRO A 39 -41.69 -3.61 12.92
CA PRO A 39 -41.93 -4.58 11.87
C PRO A 39 -40.99 -4.43 10.67
N ILE A 40 -40.57 -5.56 10.10
CA ILE A 40 -39.81 -5.57 8.85
C ILE A 40 -40.67 -5.00 7.72
N ASN A 41 -40.18 -3.93 7.09
CA ASN A 41 -40.83 -3.26 5.98
C ASN A 41 -39.82 -2.98 4.86
N ASN A 42 -40.13 -3.39 3.63
CA ASN A 42 -39.35 -3.12 2.42
C ASN A 42 -39.08 -1.63 2.19
N ASP A 43 -39.94 -0.73 2.69
CA ASP A 43 -39.71 0.71 2.59
C ASP A 43 -38.45 1.15 3.34
N ASN A 44 -38.15 0.54 4.50
CA ASN A 44 -36.92 0.84 5.25
C ASN A 44 -35.67 0.46 4.45
N LEU A 45 -35.71 -0.68 3.75
CA LEU A 45 -34.63 -1.13 2.88
C LEU A 45 -34.45 -0.19 1.69
N ARG A 46 -35.55 0.10 0.96
CA ARG A 46 -35.54 1.01 -0.19
C ARG A 46 -35.01 2.39 0.18
N LYS A 47 -35.47 2.94 1.32
CA LYS A 47 -34.97 4.22 1.83
C LYS A 47 -33.48 4.15 2.13
N ALA A 48 -33.01 3.15 2.88
CA ALA A 48 -31.59 3.03 3.22
C ALA A 48 -30.69 2.90 1.96
N GLU A 49 -31.11 2.14 0.96
CA GLU A 49 -30.40 2.00 -0.32
C GLU A 49 -30.40 3.29 -1.12
N ALA A 50 -31.55 3.97 -1.22
CA ALA A 50 -31.68 5.25 -1.89
C ALA A 50 -30.81 6.33 -1.23
N THR A 51 -30.77 6.39 0.11
CA THR A 51 -29.90 7.30 0.86
C THR A 51 -28.42 7.03 0.54
N ALA A 52 -27.98 5.77 0.59
CA ALA A 52 -26.60 5.41 0.29
C ALA A 52 -26.21 5.74 -1.16
N GLN A 53 -27.09 5.49 -2.12
CA GLN A 53 -26.85 5.80 -3.53
C GLN A 53 -26.83 7.31 -3.78
N SER A 54 -27.75 8.06 -3.20
CA SER A 54 -27.78 9.54 -3.32
C SER A 54 -26.53 10.17 -2.71
N LEU A 55 -26.08 9.72 -1.53
CA LEU A 55 -24.85 10.25 -0.92
C LEU A 55 -23.61 9.94 -1.76
N ARG A 56 -23.53 8.75 -2.38
CA ARG A 56 -22.43 8.43 -3.33
C ARG A 56 -22.38 9.38 -4.51
N SER A 57 -23.55 9.74 -5.06
CA SER A 57 -23.64 10.67 -6.18
C SER A 57 -23.28 12.09 -5.75
N LEU A 58 -23.84 12.56 -4.63
CA LEU A 58 -23.68 13.94 -4.16
C LEU A 58 -22.29 14.21 -3.58
N HIS A 59 -21.61 13.21 -3.01
CA HIS A 59 -20.26 13.37 -2.44
C HIS A 59 -19.24 13.96 -3.43
N ARG A 60 -19.42 13.75 -4.74
CA ARG A 60 -18.53 14.31 -5.76
C ARG A 60 -18.68 15.83 -5.92
N ASP A 61 -19.89 16.34 -5.71
CA ASP A 61 -20.28 17.71 -6.04
C ASP A 61 -20.50 18.59 -4.78
N HIS A 62 -20.57 17.97 -3.59
CA HIS A 62 -20.86 18.63 -2.32
C HIS A 62 -19.80 18.29 -1.27
N ALA A 63 -18.95 19.28 -0.95
CA ALA A 63 -17.85 19.13 0.02
C ALA A 63 -18.34 18.86 1.45
N GLU A 64 -19.60 19.18 1.76
CA GLU A 64 -20.22 18.95 3.06
C GLU A 64 -20.57 17.47 3.29
N ILE A 65 -20.61 16.66 2.25
CA ILE A 65 -20.81 15.21 2.33
C ILE A 65 -19.44 14.54 2.39
N SER A 66 -19.04 14.08 3.56
CA SER A 66 -17.76 13.37 3.74
C SER A 66 -17.81 11.94 3.19
N GLU A 67 -16.63 11.40 2.86
CA GLU A 67 -16.49 9.99 2.48
C GLU A 67 -16.96 9.04 3.61
N GLU A 68 -16.68 9.39 4.86
CA GLU A 68 -17.12 8.64 6.05
C GLU A 68 -18.66 8.58 6.17
N MET A 69 -19.36 9.64 5.77
CA MET A 69 -20.82 9.69 5.76
C MET A 69 -21.39 8.77 4.67
N VAL A 70 -20.77 8.73 3.50
CA VAL A 70 -21.11 7.78 2.43
C VAL A 70 -20.91 6.35 2.92
N GLU A 71 -19.77 6.07 3.56
CA GLU A 71 -19.47 4.76 4.11
C GLU A 71 -20.49 4.35 5.19
N THR A 72 -20.84 5.27 6.08
CA THR A 72 -21.86 5.06 7.12
C THR A 72 -23.22 4.69 6.50
N ALA A 73 -23.62 5.37 5.43
CA ALA A 73 -24.87 5.09 4.73
C ALA A 73 -24.87 3.72 4.02
N VAL A 74 -23.73 3.34 3.42
CA VAL A 74 -23.54 2.03 2.79
C VAL A 74 -23.57 0.91 3.84
N ASN A 75 -22.94 1.11 4.99
CA ASN A 75 -22.97 0.16 6.09
C ASN A 75 -24.38 -0.01 6.64
N ARG A 76 -25.12 1.10 6.81
CA ARG A 76 -26.53 1.08 7.22
C ARG A 76 -27.41 0.31 6.23
N SER A 77 -27.32 0.57 4.93
CA SER A 77 -28.12 -0.15 3.92
C SER A 77 -27.79 -1.63 3.87
N THR A 78 -26.51 -1.99 4.01
CA THR A 78 -26.05 -3.38 4.09
C THR A 78 -26.64 -4.10 5.31
N MET A 79 -26.66 -3.45 6.48
CA MET A 79 -27.22 -4.02 7.70
C MET A 79 -28.74 -4.23 7.59
N VAL A 80 -29.48 -3.27 7.03
CA VAL A 80 -30.93 -3.43 6.81
C VAL A 80 -31.21 -4.58 5.84
N ARG A 81 -30.46 -4.66 4.73
CA ARG A 81 -30.58 -5.75 3.74
C ARG A 81 -30.26 -7.11 4.34
N ALA A 82 -29.20 -7.20 5.15
CA ALA A 82 -28.83 -8.43 5.83
C ALA A 82 -29.91 -8.89 6.81
N THR A 83 -30.50 -7.96 7.58
CA THR A 83 -31.61 -8.27 8.50
C THR A 83 -32.84 -8.76 7.75
N HIS A 84 -33.18 -8.13 6.62
CA HIS A 84 -34.28 -8.57 5.76
C HIS A 84 -34.04 -9.97 5.19
N ALA A 85 -32.85 -10.23 4.68
CA ALA A 85 -32.47 -11.52 4.14
C ALA A 85 -32.50 -12.62 5.21
N GLU A 86 -32.00 -12.34 6.41
CA GLU A 86 -32.04 -13.28 7.54
C GLU A 86 -33.47 -13.73 7.85
N ILE A 87 -34.38 -12.76 7.95
CA ILE A 87 -35.77 -13.01 8.30
C ILE A 87 -36.52 -13.70 7.16
N GLN A 88 -36.26 -13.31 5.91
CA GLN A 88 -36.97 -13.84 4.75
C GLN A 88 -36.55 -15.28 4.41
N PHE A 89 -35.27 -15.63 4.59
CA PHE A 89 -34.73 -16.92 4.18
C PHE A 89 -34.55 -17.92 5.33
N GLY A 90 -34.82 -17.52 6.59
CA GLY A 90 -34.85 -18.42 7.75
C GLY A 90 -33.52 -19.11 8.07
N GLN A 91 -32.43 -18.71 7.40
CA GLN A 91 -31.07 -19.17 7.65
C GLN A 91 -30.35 -18.04 8.37
N GLY A 92 -30.18 -18.23 9.68
CA GLY A 92 -29.69 -17.20 10.60
C GLY A 92 -28.37 -16.56 10.17
N ASN A 93 -28.11 -15.40 10.77
CA ASN A 93 -26.92 -14.55 10.67
C ASN A 93 -25.60 -15.26 10.33
N GLY A 94 -25.37 -16.49 10.80
CA GLY A 94 -24.16 -17.27 10.50
C GLY A 94 -23.84 -17.41 9.01
N ALA A 95 -24.80 -17.68 8.13
CA ALA A 95 -24.49 -17.94 6.71
C ALA A 95 -24.14 -16.64 5.94
N VAL A 96 -24.90 -15.57 6.18
CA VAL A 96 -24.66 -14.26 5.53
C VAL A 96 -23.43 -13.58 6.13
N LEU A 97 -23.22 -13.64 7.46
CA LEU A 97 -21.96 -13.17 8.05
C LEU A 97 -20.76 -13.98 7.58
N ALA A 98 -20.87 -15.31 7.45
CA ALA A 98 -19.77 -16.12 6.93
C ALA A 98 -19.45 -15.77 5.48
N LEU A 99 -20.47 -15.51 4.65
CA LEU A 99 -20.27 -15.05 3.27
C LEU A 99 -19.62 -13.66 3.24
N LEU A 100 -20.09 -12.72 4.06
CA LEU A 100 -19.51 -11.37 4.14
C LEU A 100 -18.07 -11.41 4.64
N GLN A 101 -17.78 -12.19 5.69
CA GLN A 101 -16.42 -12.41 6.19
C GLN A 101 -15.54 -13.06 5.13
N GLY A 102 -16.06 -14.05 4.40
CA GLY A 102 -15.36 -14.68 3.28
C GLY A 102 -15.05 -13.68 2.15
N LEU A 103 -15.99 -12.80 1.82
CA LEU A 103 -15.77 -11.73 0.84
C LEU A 103 -14.73 -10.71 1.32
N THR A 104 -14.79 -10.28 2.59
CA THR A 104 -13.79 -9.37 3.17
C THR A 104 -12.40 -9.99 3.15
N GLN A 105 -12.28 -11.28 3.50
CA GLN A 105 -11.01 -12.01 3.43
C GLN A 105 -10.51 -12.15 1.99
N ALA A 106 -11.39 -12.47 1.04
CA ALA A 106 -11.04 -12.55 -0.37
C ALA A 106 -10.55 -11.21 -0.93
N VAL A 107 -11.20 -10.10 -0.57
CA VAL A 107 -10.77 -8.75 -0.96
C VAL A 107 -9.41 -8.40 -0.35
N ALA A 108 -9.19 -8.71 0.93
CA ALA A 108 -7.89 -8.50 1.57
C ALA A 108 -6.77 -9.32 0.90
N GLN A 109 -7.07 -10.57 0.52
CA GLN A 109 -6.13 -11.43 -0.21
C GLN A 109 -5.86 -10.90 -1.62
N LEU A 110 -6.89 -10.47 -2.36
CA LEU A 110 -6.73 -9.84 -3.67
C LEU A 110 -5.85 -8.59 -3.60
N ASN A 111 -6.08 -7.72 -2.61
CA ASN A 111 -5.26 -6.52 -2.41
C ASN A 111 -3.79 -6.87 -2.15
N THR A 112 -3.54 -7.93 -1.37
CA THR A 112 -2.19 -8.45 -1.13
C THR A 112 -1.55 -8.96 -2.43
N THR A 113 -2.27 -9.76 -3.21
CA THR A 113 -1.80 -10.29 -4.49
C THR A 113 -1.50 -9.18 -5.49
N VAL A 114 -2.38 -8.17 -5.62
CA VAL A 114 -2.17 -7.02 -6.51
C VAL A 114 -0.92 -6.25 -6.12
N ARG A 115 -0.69 -6.01 -4.82
CA ARG A 115 0.55 -5.38 -4.34
C ARG A 115 1.78 -6.21 -4.69
N GLN A 116 1.73 -7.53 -4.50
CA GLN A 116 2.84 -8.43 -4.85
C GLN A 116 3.12 -8.44 -6.36
N VAL A 117 2.08 -8.48 -7.19
CA VAL A 117 2.21 -8.41 -8.65
C VAL A 117 2.85 -7.08 -9.07
N LYS A 118 2.46 -5.96 -8.47
CA LYS A 118 3.07 -4.66 -8.73
C LYS A 118 4.57 -4.67 -8.39
N VAL A 119 4.93 -5.13 -7.19
CA VAL A 119 6.34 -5.24 -6.75
C VAL A 119 7.15 -6.14 -7.70
N ASN A 120 6.59 -7.28 -8.11
CA ASN A 120 7.23 -8.17 -9.08
C ASN A 120 7.40 -7.51 -10.46
N GLY A 121 6.39 -6.76 -10.92
CA GLY A 121 6.45 -5.99 -12.16
C GLY A 121 7.57 -4.95 -12.14
N ASP A 122 7.65 -4.17 -11.06
CA ASP A 122 8.71 -3.16 -10.87
C ASP A 122 10.10 -3.83 -10.86
N ARG A 123 10.23 -4.99 -10.20
CA ARG A 123 11.48 -5.78 -10.19
C ARG A 123 11.85 -6.29 -11.59
N VAL A 124 10.92 -6.85 -12.34
CA VAL A 124 11.17 -7.35 -13.70
C VAL A 124 11.57 -6.21 -14.64
N ALA A 125 10.93 -5.05 -14.52
CA ALA A 125 11.30 -3.86 -15.27
C ALA A 125 12.74 -3.41 -14.93
N ALA A 126 13.11 -3.41 -13.65
CA ALA A 126 14.47 -3.10 -13.21
C ALA A 126 15.51 -4.07 -13.77
N ILE A 127 15.23 -5.39 -13.74
CA ILE A 127 16.13 -6.42 -14.32
C ILE A 127 16.33 -6.21 -15.83
N ALA A 128 15.24 -5.92 -16.56
CA ALA A 128 15.29 -5.69 -18.00
C ALA A 128 16.13 -4.45 -18.34
N MET A 129 15.97 -3.37 -17.57
CA MET A 129 16.78 -2.15 -17.73
C MET A 129 18.24 -2.41 -17.34
N ASN A 130 18.48 -3.16 -16.27
CA ASN A 130 19.82 -3.52 -15.81
C ASN A 130 20.59 -4.36 -16.79
N SER A 131 19.91 -5.27 -17.50
CA SER A 131 20.54 -6.00 -18.61
C SER A 131 21.11 -5.03 -19.65
N ARG A 132 20.35 -3.98 -20.03
CA ARG A 132 20.83 -2.95 -20.98
C ARG A 132 21.99 -2.13 -20.41
N ILE A 133 21.91 -1.76 -19.13
CA ILE A 133 22.96 -1.00 -18.43
C ILE A 133 24.25 -1.82 -18.36
N VAL A 134 24.16 -3.11 -18.06
CA VAL A 134 25.30 -4.03 -18.03
C VAL A 134 25.98 -4.11 -19.40
N TRP A 135 25.22 -4.32 -20.48
CA TRP A 135 25.77 -4.31 -21.85
C TRP A 135 26.49 -2.99 -22.16
N ARG A 136 25.86 -1.85 -21.86
CA ARG A 136 26.47 -0.54 -22.04
C ARG A 136 27.76 -0.39 -21.22
N ASN A 137 27.75 -0.80 -19.96
CA ASN A 137 28.90 -0.69 -19.07
C ASN A 137 30.07 -1.58 -19.52
N ARG A 138 29.78 -2.70 -20.19
CA ARG A 138 30.79 -3.57 -20.78
C ARG A 138 31.47 -2.96 -21.99
N ASP A 139 30.69 -2.28 -22.83
CA ASP A 139 31.16 -1.67 -24.08
C ASP A 139 31.61 -0.20 -23.91
N ARG A 140 31.61 0.31 -22.68
CA ARG A 140 32.00 1.70 -22.36
C ARG A 140 33.46 1.97 -22.72
N ARG A 141 33.78 3.23 -23.00
CA ARG A 141 35.18 3.65 -23.10
C ARG A 141 35.81 3.79 -21.70
N PRO A 142 37.13 3.64 -21.55
CA PRO A 142 37.79 3.72 -20.24
C PRO A 142 37.53 5.03 -19.48
N ASP A 143 37.38 6.15 -20.19
CA ASP A 143 37.12 7.50 -19.68
C ASP A 143 35.63 7.78 -19.40
N GLU A 144 34.72 6.93 -19.89
CA GLU A 144 33.28 7.08 -19.63
C GLU A 144 32.91 6.53 -18.25
N PRO A 145 32.11 7.25 -17.45
CA PRO A 145 31.68 6.77 -16.15
C PRO A 145 30.73 5.57 -16.29
N TYR A 146 30.76 4.66 -15.30
CA TYR A 146 29.78 3.59 -15.22
C TYR A 146 28.38 4.15 -15.04
N THR A 147 27.42 3.56 -15.75
CA THR A 147 25.99 3.80 -15.51
C THR A 147 25.52 2.90 -14.37
N TRP A 148 24.91 3.50 -13.35
CA TRP A 148 24.38 2.76 -12.20
C TRP A 148 23.17 1.90 -12.60
N ARG A 149 23.14 0.67 -12.08
CA ARG A 149 21.99 -0.23 -12.19
C ARG A 149 20.82 0.32 -11.38
N GLN A 150 19.60 0.00 -11.79
CA GLN A 150 18.39 0.20 -11.00
C GLN A 150 18.32 -0.79 -9.83
N LYS A 151 17.71 -0.39 -8.72
CA LYS A 151 17.51 -1.25 -7.55
C LYS A 151 16.54 -2.38 -7.85
N GLU A 152 16.99 -3.63 -7.65
CA GLU A 152 16.20 -4.84 -7.89
C GLU A 152 15.65 -5.48 -6.61
N VAL A 153 16.27 -5.20 -5.46
CA VAL A 153 15.90 -5.77 -4.16
C VAL A 153 15.24 -4.70 -3.32
N ALA A 154 14.01 -4.97 -2.85
CA ALA A 154 13.28 -4.05 -1.99
C ALA A 154 13.93 -3.95 -0.60
N GLY A 155 13.60 -2.87 0.13
CA GLY A 155 14.11 -2.63 1.48
C GLY A 155 15.51 -2.00 1.50
N SER A 156 16.12 -1.99 2.68
CA SER A 156 17.39 -1.33 2.96
C SER A 156 18.48 -2.36 3.26
N GLY A 157 19.71 -2.11 2.80
CA GLY A 157 20.89 -2.93 3.11
C GLY A 157 21.48 -2.72 4.50
N ALA A 158 20.71 -2.18 5.45
CA ALA A 158 21.20 -1.84 6.79
C ALA A 158 21.82 -3.05 7.50
N ASP A 159 21.15 -4.20 7.44
CA ASP A 159 21.64 -5.45 8.06
C ASP A 159 22.94 -5.94 7.38
N LEU A 160 23.03 -5.80 6.05
CA LEU A 160 24.24 -6.16 5.30
C LEU A 160 25.42 -5.26 5.67
N VAL A 161 25.19 -3.95 5.82
CA VAL A 161 26.22 -3.02 6.28
C VAL A 161 26.64 -3.36 7.70
N ALA A 162 25.69 -3.58 8.61
CA ALA A 162 25.99 -3.92 10.00
C ALA A 162 26.85 -5.20 10.08
N ALA A 163 26.54 -6.21 9.26
CA ALA A 163 27.34 -7.43 9.18
C ALA A 163 28.76 -7.20 8.62
N LEU A 164 28.93 -6.30 7.64
CA LEU A 164 30.21 -6.06 6.98
C LEU A 164 31.15 -5.11 7.74
N TYR A 165 30.61 -4.17 8.49
CA TYR A 165 31.37 -3.10 9.14
C TYR A 165 31.27 -3.11 10.67
N GLY A 166 30.31 -3.85 11.24
CA GLY A 166 30.03 -3.84 12.68
C GLY A 166 29.73 -2.44 13.21
N ALA A 167 30.08 -2.18 14.47
CA ALA A 167 29.92 -0.87 15.11
C ALA A 167 30.94 0.19 14.62
N ARG A 168 31.85 -0.14 13.70
CA ARG A 168 32.97 0.74 13.30
C ARG A 168 32.58 1.82 12.29
N ASN A 169 31.42 1.69 11.64
CA ASN A 169 30.87 2.69 10.74
C ASN A 169 29.35 2.77 10.95
N PRO A 170 28.88 3.49 11.98
CA PRO A 170 27.45 3.68 12.15
C PRO A 170 26.92 4.51 10.97
N LEU A 171 26.26 3.86 10.02
CA LEU A 171 25.41 4.56 9.08
C LEU A 171 24.24 5.14 9.88
N THR A 172 24.01 6.44 9.75
CA THR A 172 22.90 7.11 10.44
C THR A 172 21.60 6.93 9.66
N GLU A 173 20.45 7.06 10.33
CA GLU A 173 19.15 7.16 9.63
C GLU A 173 19.15 8.29 8.59
N GLN A 174 19.94 9.35 8.84
CA GLN A 174 20.16 10.42 7.88
C GLN A 174 20.84 9.93 6.60
N ASN A 175 21.79 8.99 6.66
CA ASN A 175 22.36 8.40 5.44
C ASN A 175 21.31 7.60 4.63
N VAL A 176 20.38 6.94 5.32
CA VAL A 176 19.25 6.23 4.69
C VAL A 176 18.30 7.22 4.02
N GLN A 177 18.00 8.34 4.67
CA GLN A 177 17.10 9.38 4.15
C GLN A 177 17.73 10.18 2.99
N GLU A 178 19.03 10.50 3.06
CA GLU A 178 19.77 11.25 2.04
C GLU A 178 19.97 10.50 0.72
N LEU A 179 19.98 9.17 0.76
CA LEU A 179 20.06 8.32 -0.44
C LEU A 179 18.73 8.26 -1.21
N GLY A 180 17.70 8.94 -0.71
CA GLY A 180 16.37 9.00 -1.29
C GLY A 180 15.53 7.76 -0.95
N ALA A 181 14.22 7.87 -1.08
CA ALA A 181 13.28 6.76 -0.93
C ALA A 181 13.62 5.64 -1.94
N ALA A 182 14.55 4.75 -1.57
CA ALA A 182 15.11 3.71 -2.41
C ALA A 182 14.03 2.68 -2.77
N THR A 183 13.24 3.00 -3.77
CA THR A 183 12.20 2.14 -4.34
C THR A 183 12.78 1.26 -5.43
N LEU A 184 12.12 0.15 -5.75
CA LEU A 184 12.48 -0.66 -6.91
C LEU A 184 12.51 0.19 -8.17
N GLY A 185 13.49 -0.04 -9.05
CA GLY A 185 13.67 0.73 -10.28
C GLY A 185 14.41 2.06 -10.12
N SER A 186 14.62 2.54 -8.90
CA SER A 186 15.39 3.78 -8.66
C SER A 186 16.90 3.57 -8.80
N VAL A 187 17.64 4.66 -9.04
CA VAL A 187 19.11 4.71 -9.07
C VAL A 187 19.61 5.69 -8.01
N PRO A 188 20.86 5.56 -7.53
CA PRO A 188 21.47 6.55 -6.64
C PRO A 188 21.41 7.94 -7.27
N GLY A 189 21.08 8.95 -6.47
CA GLY A 189 21.06 10.34 -6.92
C GLY A 189 22.43 10.82 -7.44
N PRO A 190 22.47 11.85 -8.30
CA PRO A 190 23.71 12.32 -8.93
C PRO A 190 24.81 12.73 -7.94
N GLN A 191 24.43 13.23 -6.77
CA GLN A 191 25.34 13.57 -5.66
C GLN A 191 26.02 12.35 -5.01
N HIS A 192 25.56 11.13 -5.31
CA HIS A 192 26.09 9.87 -4.80
C HIS A 192 26.88 9.09 -5.86
N THR A 193 27.27 9.75 -6.96
CA THR A 193 28.10 9.12 -8.00
C THR A 193 29.51 8.85 -7.47
N LEU A 194 29.85 7.56 -7.35
CA LEU A 194 31.15 7.14 -6.85
C LEU A 194 32.24 7.22 -7.93
N ASN A 195 33.39 7.81 -7.58
CA ASN A 195 34.60 7.65 -8.37
C ASN A 195 35.30 6.31 -8.04
N LEU A 196 34.85 5.26 -8.74
CA LEU A 196 35.34 3.89 -8.59
C LEU A 196 36.83 3.70 -8.93
N HIS A 197 37.48 4.71 -9.51
CA HIS A 197 38.89 4.69 -9.90
C HIS A 197 39.84 5.39 -8.91
N GLY A 198 39.37 5.80 -7.72
CA GLY A 198 40.33 6.10 -6.64
C GLY A 198 39.83 6.91 -5.45
N ALA A 199 38.81 7.75 -5.61
CA ALA A 199 38.35 8.62 -4.51
C ALA A 199 37.30 7.96 -3.60
N SER A 200 36.68 6.85 -4.01
CA SER A 200 35.63 6.19 -3.21
C SER A 200 36.16 5.58 -1.91
N THR A 201 35.59 5.96 -0.80
CA THR A 201 35.91 5.47 0.55
C THR A 201 35.11 4.21 0.92
N HIS A 202 35.43 3.58 2.05
CA HIS A 202 34.60 2.51 2.61
C HIS A 202 33.17 2.98 2.93
N HIS A 203 33.03 4.23 3.36
CA HIS A 203 31.73 4.84 3.66
C HIS A 203 30.87 4.96 2.39
N ASP A 204 31.47 5.40 1.29
CA ASP A 204 30.81 5.51 -0.01
C ASP A 204 30.26 4.18 -0.51
N ILE A 205 31.05 3.10 -0.39
CA ILE A 205 30.62 1.75 -0.76
C ILE A 205 29.53 1.25 0.21
N ALA A 206 29.63 1.54 1.50
CA ALA A 206 28.59 1.20 2.47
C ALA A 206 27.25 1.87 2.14
N ARG A 207 27.27 3.13 1.67
CA ARG A 207 26.06 3.84 1.17
C ARG A 207 25.45 3.12 -0.04
N MET A 208 26.25 2.55 -0.94
CA MET A 208 25.73 1.77 -2.06
C MET A 208 25.10 0.44 -1.61
N ILE A 209 25.74 -0.27 -0.68
CA ILE A 209 25.16 -1.50 -0.10
C ILE A 209 23.82 -1.19 0.58
N LEU A 210 23.78 -0.10 1.35
CA LEU A 210 22.57 0.39 2.00
C LEU A 210 21.46 0.68 0.97
N PHE A 211 21.79 1.41 -0.11
CA PHE A 211 20.84 1.75 -1.15
C PHE A 211 20.35 0.53 -1.92
N TYR A 212 21.23 -0.37 -2.38
CA TYR A 212 20.85 -1.49 -3.24
C TYR A 212 20.29 -2.69 -2.46
N ASN A 213 20.54 -2.77 -1.16
CA ASN A 213 20.28 -3.98 -0.36
C ASN A 213 20.98 -5.21 -0.94
N GLU A 214 22.23 -5.03 -1.34
CA GLU A 214 23.06 -6.07 -1.95
C GLU A 214 24.52 -5.85 -1.54
N ASN A 215 25.25 -6.92 -1.25
CA ASN A 215 26.64 -6.83 -0.81
C ASN A 215 27.65 -6.84 -1.98
N PHE A 216 27.22 -7.05 -3.22
CA PHE A 216 28.07 -7.11 -4.42
C PHE A 216 29.21 -8.16 -4.32
N GLY A 217 29.04 -9.18 -3.48
CA GLY A 217 30.08 -10.16 -3.16
C GLY A 217 31.22 -9.63 -2.27
N ILE A 218 31.07 -8.44 -1.68
CA ILE A 218 32.02 -7.84 -0.74
C ILE A 218 31.97 -8.58 0.60
N VAL A 219 33.14 -8.82 1.19
CA VAL A 219 33.28 -9.37 2.54
C VAL A 219 34.04 -8.42 3.47
N ALA A 220 33.90 -8.61 4.78
CA ALA A 220 34.47 -7.70 5.79
C ALA A 220 36.00 -7.55 5.70
N ALA A 221 36.71 -8.60 5.26
CA ALA A 221 38.17 -8.60 5.13
C ALA A 221 38.68 -7.90 3.85
N ASP A 222 37.80 -7.57 2.89
CA ASP A 222 38.22 -6.96 1.63
C ASP A 222 38.81 -5.56 1.85
N THR A 223 39.96 -5.30 1.23
CA THR A 223 40.55 -3.95 1.15
C THR A 223 39.68 -3.04 0.29
N ILE A 224 39.87 -1.72 0.39
CA ILE A 224 39.08 -0.77 -0.39
C ILE A 224 39.16 -1.02 -1.90
N ASP A 225 40.34 -1.38 -2.42
CA ASP A 225 40.53 -1.64 -3.85
C ASP A 225 39.81 -2.91 -4.32
N VAL A 226 39.81 -3.96 -3.49
CA VAL A 226 39.05 -5.18 -3.78
C VAL A 226 37.55 -4.88 -3.80
N ARG A 227 37.04 -4.07 -2.87
CA ARG A 227 35.63 -3.67 -2.85
C ARG A 227 35.24 -2.85 -4.09
N ARG A 228 36.10 -1.92 -4.52
CA ARG A 228 35.91 -1.16 -5.77
C ARG A 228 35.85 -2.09 -6.98
N ALA A 229 36.79 -3.03 -7.08
CA ALA A 229 36.83 -4.02 -8.16
C ALA A 229 35.55 -4.88 -8.20
N ARG A 230 35.05 -5.34 -7.04
CA ARG A 230 33.80 -6.10 -6.95
C ARG A 230 32.58 -5.27 -7.39
N LEU A 231 32.52 -4.00 -6.99
CA LEU A 231 31.42 -3.11 -7.40
C LEU A 231 31.46 -2.81 -8.91
N ILE A 232 32.65 -2.59 -9.47
CA ILE A 232 32.87 -2.46 -10.92
C ILE A 232 32.41 -3.74 -11.64
N TYR A 233 32.81 -4.91 -11.14
CA TYR A 233 32.41 -6.20 -11.72
C TYR A 233 30.89 -6.39 -11.69
N TRP A 234 30.23 -6.05 -10.58
CA TRP A 234 28.76 -6.09 -10.47
C TRP A 234 28.05 -5.12 -11.44
N LEU A 235 28.63 -3.94 -11.70
CA LEU A 235 28.10 -2.97 -12.68
C LEU A 235 28.29 -3.41 -14.13
N GLY A 236 29.39 -4.14 -14.41
CA GLY A 236 29.72 -4.65 -15.75
C GLY A 236 29.06 -5.98 -16.13
N GLY A 237 28.34 -6.60 -15.20
CA GLY A 237 27.79 -7.95 -15.36
C GLY A 237 28.83 -9.02 -14.99
N HIS A 238 28.36 -10.05 -14.29
CA HIS A 238 29.18 -11.21 -13.92
C HIS A 238 29.69 -11.99 -15.13
#